data_AF-A0A800EQ55-F1
#
_entry.id   AF-A0A800EQ55-F1
#
_cell.length_a   1.000
_cell.length_b   1.000
_cell.length_c   1.000
_cell.angle_alpha   90.00
_cell.angle_beta   90.00
_cell.angle_gamma   90.00
#
_symmetry.space_group_name_H-M   'P 1'
#
loop_
_entity.id
_entity.type
_entity.pdbx_description
1 polymer ?
#
loop_
_entity_poly.entity_id
_entity_poly.type
_entity_poly.pdbx_seq_one_letter_code
_entity_poly.pdbx_strand_id
1 'polypeptide(L)'
;MNPKTKGRDLGGWATGFCLVAGVGILVGLGPVSEGSGLAEPLQASTATSPDGATPQAAFDYYVQNIEPMFLRPRGYPGSTDGNPACVMCHVWQTSVRFSLEEPTDTPDGGAWSEEQSRRNYEMVTQLVNASDPESSRLLTKPLATAAGGARHTGGNHWDSTEDPEYQVILDWVRALPAAEFTPAEPEVAVDFEYYRSCVHPNVLSVGNYGQLACTSCHAGGSAGFAPRSADGAGLTVAQARQGFEALQRLIVPGDPVGSRFLRKPLHPDGGGAYAHNGVRRWQNRSDPEWQTLAAWIRGELTGSECSPIY
;
A
#
# COMPACT_ATOMS: atom_id res chain seq x y z
N MET A 1 -16.77 29.33 57.52
CA MET A 1 -17.62 29.85 56.42
C MET A 1 -18.25 28.65 55.73
N ASN A 2 -19.58 28.62 55.70
CA ASN A 2 -20.43 27.56 55.16
C ASN A 2 -20.71 27.86 53.65
N PRO A 3 -21.48 27.05 52.89
CA PRO A 3 -21.15 25.78 52.22
C PRO A 3 -21.49 25.82 50.71
N LYS A 4 -21.36 24.71 49.97
CA LYS A 4 -22.49 24.14 49.19
C LYS A 4 -22.35 22.63 49.00
N THR A 5 -23.15 21.94 49.80
CA THR A 5 -23.63 20.56 49.70
C THR A 5 -24.81 20.46 48.73
N LYS A 6 -25.00 19.26 48.13
CA LYS A 6 -26.26 18.51 47.91
C LYS A 6 -25.99 17.47 46.82
N GLY A 7 -26.37 16.20 46.94
CA GLY A 7 -27.30 15.51 47.84
C GLY A 7 -27.96 14.41 47.00
N ARG A 8 -27.67 13.15 47.30
CA ARG A 8 -28.42 11.98 46.80
C ARG A 8 -29.69 11.86 47.65
N ASP A 9 -30.81 11.49 47.04
CA ASP A 9 -31.79 10.65 47.74
C ASP A 9 -32.68 9.85 46.80
N LEU A 10 -33.00 8.65 47.27
CA LEU A 10 -33.82 7.59 46.70
C LEU A 10 -35.17 7.53 47.44
N GLY A 11 -36.19 7.02 46.75
CA GLY A 11 -37.48 6.59 47.32
C GLY A 11 -38.66 7.30 46.67
N GLY A 12 -39.74 6.66 46.24
CA GLY A 12 -40.20 5.28 46.38
C GLY A 12 -41.73 5.27 46.44
N TRP A 13 -42.33 4.30 45.73
CA TRP A 13 -43.64 3.67 45.96
C TRP A 13 -44.97 4.30 45.48
N ALA A 14 -45.62 3.52 44.60
CA ALA A 14 -47.04 3.09 44.54
C ALA A 14 -48.12 4.17 44.38
N THR A 15 -49.20 4.04 43.60
CA THR A 15 -50.18 2.97 43.29
C THR A 15 -50.98 3.48 42.06
N GLY A 16 -51.44 2.66 41.11
CA GLY A 16 -52.77 2.06 41.17
C GLY A 16 -53.47 1.95 39.80
N PHE A 17 -53.93 0.73 39.51
CA PHE A 17 -54.89 0.21 38.51
C PHE A 17 -55.94 1.15 37.86
N CYS A 18 -56.21 1.01 36.54
CA CYS A 18 -57.36 0.25 35.97
C CYS A 18 -57.71 0.58 34.49
N LEU A 19 -57.84 -0.51 33.69
CA LEU A 19 -58.87 -0.87 32.69
C LEU A 19 -59.09 -0.11 31.34
N VAL A 20 -58.86 -0.88 30.26
CA VAL A 20 -59.79 -1.31 29.18
C VAL A 20 -59.98 -0.50 27.89
N ALA A 21 -59.58 -1.20 26.81
CA ALA A 21 -60.12 -1.39 25.45
C ALA A 21 -60.33 -0.22 24.47
N GLY A 22 -59.87 -0.48 23.24
CA GLY A 22 -60.28 0.23 22.03
C GLY A 22 -59.54 -0.29 20.81
N VAL A 23 -60.01 -1.41 20.24
CA VAL A 23 -59.63 -1.87 18.89
C VAL A 23 -60.23 -0.91 17.87
N GLY A 24 -59.40 -0.37 16.97
CA GLY A 24 -59.83 0.44 15.84
C GLY A 24 -59.01 0.09 14.60
N ILE A 25 -59.58 -0.74 13.74
CA ILE A 25 -59.12 -1.00 12.37
C ILE A 25 -59.49 0.21 11.52
N LEU A 26 -58.51 0.80 10.82
CA LEU A 26 -58.77 1.67 9.68
C LEU A 26 -57.79 1.36 8.55
N VAL A 27 -58.37 0.82 7.49
CA VAL A 27 -57.79 0.52 6.18
C VAL A 27 -57.47 1.85 5.49
N GLY A 28 -56.20 2.05 5.13
CA GLY A 28 -55.76 3.13 4.25
C GLY A 28 -55.04 2.55 3.04
N LEU A 29 -55.73 2.56 1.90
CA LEU A 29 -55.17 2.27 0.58
C LEU A 29 -54.25 3.43 0.15
N GLY A 30 -52.97 3.15 -0.04
CA GLY A 30 -51.99 4.05 -0.66
C GLY A 30 -51.28 3.33 -1.82
N PRO A 31 -50.93 4.03 -2.91
CA PRO A 31 -50.52 3.42 -4.17
C PRO A 31 -49.12 2.79 -4.07
N VAL A 32 -48.97 1.68 -4.79
CA VAL A 32 -47.70 1.00 -5.10
C VAL A 32 -46.79 1.94 -5.88
N SER A 33 -45.65 2.31 -5.32
CA SER A 33 -44.53 2.87 -6.09
C SER A 33 -43.61 1.72 -6.48
N GLU A 34 -43.71 1.28 -7.72
CA GLU A 34 -42.66 0.54 -8.41
C GLU A 34 -41.42 1.44 -8.53
N GLY A 35 -40.23 0.84 -8.37
CA GLY A 35 -38.97 1.57 -8.55
C GLY A 35 -37.81 1.13 -7.67
N SER A 36 -37.78 -0.11 -7.17
CA SER A 36 -36.52 -0.71 -6.71
C SER A 36 -35.67 -1.03 -7.94
N GLY A 37 -34.88 -0.05 -8.38
CA GLY A 37 -33.78 -0.27 -9.31
C GLY A 37 -32.72 -1.12 -8.63
N LEU A 38 -32.82 -2.43 -8.78
CA LEU A 38 -31.71 -3.35 -8.58
C LEU A 38 -30.63 -2.94 -9.58
N ALA A 39 -29.45 -2.57 -9.09
CA ALA A 39 -28.28 -2.36 -9.92
C ALA A 39 -28.07 -3.62 -10.77
N GLU A 40 -28.03 -3.43 -12.10
CA GLU A 40 -27.70 -4.49 -13.03
C GLU A 40 -26.31 -5.06 -12.68
N PRO A 41 -26.16 -6.40 -12.61
CA PRO A 41 -24.85 -6.99 -12.43
C PRO A 41 -23.98 -6.61 -13.63
N LEU A 42 -22.74 -6.17 -13.36
CA LEU A 42 -21.70 -5.96 -14.36
C LEU A 42 -21.64 -7.18 -15.29
N GLN A 43 -22.19 -7.05 -16.49
CA GLN A 43 -22.17 -8.11 -17.49
C GLN A 43 -20.78 -8.11 -18.12
N ALA A 44 -20.02 -9.18 -17.89
CA ALA A 44 -18.79 -9.45 -18.61
C ALA A 44 -19.11 -9.59 -20.11
N SER A 45 -18.67 -8.62 -20.91
CA SER A 45 -18.77 -8.69 -22.37
C SER A 45 -17.74 -9.69 -22.91
N THR A 46 -18.23 -10.72 -23.61
CA THR A 46 -17.45 -11.84 -24.17
C THR A 46 -17.05 -11.61 -25.64
N ALA A 47 -16.52 -10.44 -25.97
CA ALA A 47 -16.01 -10.15 -27.31
C ALA A 47 -14.48 -10.03 -27.30
N THR A 48 -13.78 -11.17 -27.40
CA THR A 48 -12.34 -11.20 -27.63
C THR A 48 -12.08 -11.03 -29.13
N SER A 49 -11.76 -9.79 -29.54
CA SER A 49 -11.07 -9.54 -30.81
C SER A 49 -9.58 -9.87 -30.65
N PRO A 50 -8.93 -10.47 -31.67
CA PRO A 50 -7.51 -10.85 -31.60
C PRO A 50 -6.56 -9.67 -31.78
N ASP A 51 -7.07 -8.50 -32.17
CA ASP A 51 -6.34 -7.22 -32.06
C ASP A 51 -6.65 -6.61 -30.69
N GLY A 52 -5.62 -6.41 -29.87
CA GLY A 52 -5.74 -5.80 -28.54
C GLY A 52 -6.51 -4.48 -28.57
N ALA A 53 -7.05 -4.07 -27.41
CA ALA A 53 -7.83 -2.84 -27.34
C ALA A 53 -6.98 -1.64 -27.80
N THR A 54 -7.56 -0.75 -28.59
CA THR A 54 -6.89 0.52 -28.91
C THR A 54 -6.53 1.26 -27.61
N PRO A 55 -5.45 2.05 -27.56
CA PRO A 55 -5.05 2.75 -26.34
C PRO A 55 -6.18 3.58 -25.70
N GLN A 56 -7.03 4.22 -26.52
CA GLN A 56 -8.18 4.97 -26.02
C GLN A 56 -9.25 4.05 -25.44
N ALA A 57 -9.59 2.94 -26.09
CA ALA A 57 -10.58 2.00 -25.55
C ALA A 57 -10.13 1.35 -24.23
N ALA A 58 -8.83 1.06 -24.09
CA ALA A 58 -8.24 0.56 -22.85
C ALA A 58 -8.30 1.61 -21.72
N PHE A 59 -8.06 2.89 -22.04
CA PHE A 59 -8.22 4.00 -21.11
C PHE A 59 -9.69 4.19 -20.69
N ASP A 60 -10.62 4.19 -21.64
CA ASP A 60 -12.05 4.37 -21.37
C ASP A 60 -12.59 3.23 -20.49
N TYR A 61 -12.16 1.99 -20.74
CA TYR A 61 -12.50 0.84 -19.89
C TYR A 61 -11.96 1.01 -18.47
N TYR A 62 -10.71 1.46 -18.33
CA TYR A 62 -10.08 1.73 -17.03
C TYR A 62 -10.86 2.77 -16.22
N VAL A 63 -11.21 3.91 -16.83
CA VAL A 63 -11.97 4.98 -16.15
C VAL A 63 -13.34 4.47 -15.70
N GLN A 64 -14.03 3.68 -16.53
CA GLN A 64 -15.38 3.22 -16.23
C GLN A 64 -15.42 2.09 -15.20
N ASN A 65 -14.47 1.16 -15.24
CA ASN A 65 -14.56 -0.10 -14.51
C ASN A 65 -13.54 -0.22 -13.37
N ILE A 66 -12.37 0.40 -13.47
CA ILE A 66 -11.26 0.21 -12.52
C ILE A 66 -11.14 1.40 -11.57
N GLU A 67 -11.18 2.65 -12.06
CA GLU A 67 -11.06 3.83 -11.19
C GLU A 67 -12.06 3.86 -10.02
N PRO A 68 -13.35 3.52 -10.20
CA PRO A 68 -14.30 3.50 -9.09
C PRO A 68 -13.92 2.50 -7.99
N MET A 69 -13.18 1.43 -8.32
CA MET A 69 -12.73 0.44 -7.34
C MET A 69 -11.73 1.01 -6.34
N PHE A 70 -10.93 1.99 -6.75
CA PHE A 70 -9.94 2.63 -5.87
C PHE A 70 -10.61 3.54 -4.82
N LEU A 71 -11.69 4.21 -5.22
CA LEU A 71 -12.49 5.11 -4.37
C LEU A 71 -13.49 4.38 -3.48
N ARG A 72 -13.89 3.16 -3.89
CA ARG A 72 -14.89 2.34 -3.19
C ARG A 72 -14.55 2.19 -1.70
N PRO A 73 -15.44 2.62 -0.78
CA PRO A 73 -15.25 2.40 0.65
C PRO A 73 -15.25 0.90 0.97
N ARG A 74 -14.27 0.45 1.75
CA ARG A 74 -14.07 -0.97 2.10
C ARG A 74 -13.84 -1.21 3.60
N GLY A 75 -13.95 -0.15 4.41
CA GLY A 75 -13.55 -0.12 5.81
C GLY A 75 -12.64 1.08 6.11
N TYR A 76 -12.22 1.23 7.36
CA TYR A 76 -11.27 2.26 7.80
C TYR A 76 -9.91 1.63 8.15
N PRO A 77 -8.75 2.31 7.98
CA PRO A 77 -7.48 1.76 8.40
C PRO A 77 -7.52 1.33 9.89
N GLY A 78 -7.34 0.03 10.15
CA GLY A 78 -7.40 -0.54 11.49
C GLY A 78 -8.79 -0.94 12.01
N SER A 79 -9.83 -0.91 11.17
CA SER A 79 -11.15 -1.45 11.52
C SER A 79 -11.22 -2.98 11.38
N THR A 80 -12.13 -3.61 12.12
CA THR A 80 -12.49 -5.04 11.94
C THR A 80 -13.41 -5.28 10.75
N ASP A 81 -14.00 -4.21 10.20
CA ASP A 81 -15.12 -4.27 9.26
C ASP A 81 -14.67 -4.11 7.79
N GLY A 82 -13.40 -4.46 7.53
CA GLY A 82 -12.78 -4.46 6.21
C GLY A 82 -11.56 -3.53 6.08
N ASN A 83 -10.87 -3.65 4.95
CA ASN A 83 -9.62 -2.95 4.67
C ASN A 83 -9.89 -1.52 4.15
N PRO A 84 -9.01 -0.55 4.38
CA PRO A 84 -9.20 0.81 3.87
C PRO A 84 -9.33 0.85 2.34
N ALA A 85 -10.10 1.80 1.81
CA ALA A 85 -10.13 2.06 0.37
C ALA A 85 -8.72 2.35 -0.17
N CYS A 86 -8.45 2.00 -1.43
CA CYS A 86 -7.10 2.14 -2.00
C CYS A 86 -6.60 3.59 -1.93
N VAL A 87 -7.49 4.56 -2.21
CA VAL A 87 -7.16 5.99 -2.16
C VAL A 87 -6.71 6.46 -0.77
N MET A 88 -7.17 5.85 0.32
CA MET A 88 -6.78 6.22 1.68
C MET A 88 -5.26 6.14 1.87
N CYS A 89 -4.62 5.16 1.22
CA CYS A 89 -3.18 5.01 1.26
C CYS A 89 -2.50 5.60 0.03
N HIS A 90 -3.02 5.34 -1.17
CA HIS A 90 -2.35 5.64 -2.44
C HIS A 90 -2.54 7.08 -2.95
N VAL A 91 -3.32 7.92 -2.25
CA VAL A 91 -3.34 9.37 -2.44
C VAL A 91 -2.60 10.07 -1.29
N TRP A 92 -2.96 9.76 -0.04
CA TRP A 92 -2.58 10.61 1.09
C TRP A 92 -1.48 10.05 2.02
N GLN A 93 -1.23 8.73 2.06
CA GLN A 93 -0.28 8.15 3.02
C GLN A 93 1.01 7.62 2.40
N THR A 94 0.99 7.24 1.13
CA THR A 94 2.17 6.73 0.42
C THR A 94 2.24 7.28 -1.00
N SER A 95 3.43 7.72 -1.39
CA SER A 95 3.76 8.09 -2.78
C SER A 95 4.77 7.14 -3.42
N VAL A 96 5.04 5.97 -2.81
CA VAL A 96 6.05 5.05 -3.32
C VAL A 96 5.43 4.06 -4.31
N ARG A 97 5.86 4.15 -5.59
CA ARG A 97 5.54 3.28 -6.74
C ARG A 97 4.08 3.28 -7.25
N PHE A 98 3.09 3.47 -6.38
CA PHE A 98 1.69 3.63 -6.77
C PHE A 98 1.12 4.86 -6.05
N SER A 99 0.98 5.95 -6.80
CA SER A 99 0.45 7.23 -6.33
C SER A 99 -0.66 7.65 -7.27
N LEU A 100 -1.83 7.89 -6.72
CA LEU A 100 -3.00 8.41 -7.43
C LEU A 100 -3.12 9.91 -7.15
N GLU A 101 -3.70 10.63 -8.10
CA GLU A 101 -4.09 12.02 -7.96
C GLU A 101 -5.13 12.18 -6.85
N GLU A 102 -5.16 13.34 -6.21
CA GLU A 102 -6.21 13.66 -5.25
C GLU A 102 -7.55 13.84 -5.97
N PRO A 103 -8.60 13.06 -5.64
CA PRO A 103 -9.90 13.22 -6.27
C PRO A 103 -10.51 14.58 -5.93
N THR A 104 -11.22 15.15 -6.88
CA THR A 104 -12.01 16.37 -6.67
C THR A 104 -13.30 16.00 -5.94
N ASP A 105 -13.64 16.74 -4.89
CA ASP A 105 -14.92 16.55 -4.19
C ASP A 105 -16.09 16.89 -5.12
N THR A 106 -17.03 15.95 -5.25
CA THR A 106 -18.32 16.16 -5.94
C THR A 106 -19.48 15.83 -5.01
N PRO A 107 -20.71 16.27 -5.32
CA PRO A 107 -21.90 15.96 -4.52
C PRO A 107 -22.15 14.45 -4.32
N ASP A 108 -21.68 13.62 -5.26
CA ASP A 108 -21.88 12.16 -5.26
C ASP A 108 -20.65 11.40 -4.71
N GLY A 109 -19.65 12.12 -4.16
CA GLY A 109 -18.38 11.58 -3.67
C GLY A 109 -17.16 12.16 -4.41
N GLY A 110 -15.94 11.74 -4.05
CA GLY A 110 -14.73 12.17 -4.78
C GLY A 110 -14.66 11.55 -6.18
N ALA A 111 -14.30 12.34 -7.20
CA ALA A 111 -14.10 11.88 -8.58
C ALA A 111 -12.86 12.52 -9.22
N TRP A 112 -12.27 11.87 -10.22
CA TRP A 112 -11.14 12.43 -10.97
C TRP A 112 -11.61 13.15 -12.24
N SER A 113 -10.97 14.27 -12.56
CA SER A 113 -11.10 14.88 -13.89
C SER A 113 -10.41 14.00 -14.94
N GLU A 114 -10.73 14.17 -16.23
CA GLU A 114 -10.06 13.41 -17.29
C GLU A 114 -8.53 13.55 -17.24
N GLU A 115 -8.03 14.75 -16.94
CA GLU A 115 -6.60 15.01 -16.82
C GLU A 115 -5.96 14.23 -15.66
N GLN A 116 -6.66 14.16 -14.51
CA GLN A 116 -6.23 13.36 -13.37
C GLN A 116 -6.28 11.86 -13.69
N SER A 117 -7.36 11.40 -14.34
CA SER A 117 -7.50 10.00 -14.76
C SER A 117 -6.40 9.56 -15.74
N ARG A 118 -5.94 10.45 -16.64
CA ARG A 118 -4.81 10.15 -17.53
C ARG A 118 -3.50 9.94 -16.76
N ARG A 119 -3.20 10.80 -15.78
CA ARG A 119 -2.03 10.62 -14.91
C ARG A 119 -2.13 9.36 -14.06
N ASN A 120 -3.31 9.06 -13.53
CA ASN A 120 -3.55 7.81 -12.81
C ASN A 120 -3.34 6.60 -13.72
N TYR A 121 -3.84 6.64 -14.95
CA TYR A 121 -3.66 5.58 -15.94
C TYR A 121 -2.18 5.32 -16.25
N GLU A 122 -1.38 6.36 -16.46
CA GLU A 122 0.07 6.25 -16.63
C GLU A 122 0.75 5.58 -15.43
N MET A 123 0.32 5.91 -14.21
CA MET A 123 0.84 5.28 -12.98
C MET A 123 0.39 3.83 -12.82
N VAL A 124 -0.88 3.53 -13.10
CA VAL A 124 -1.48 2.19 -12.94
C VAL A 124 -0.90 1.22 -13.96
N THR A 125 -0.70 1.67 -15.20
CA THR A 125 -0.13 0.83 -16.27
C THR A 125 1.33 0.44 -16.01
N GLN A 126 2.08 1.17 -15.17
CA GLN A 126 3.41 0.72 -14.72
C GLN A 126 3.35 -0.49 -13.77
N LEU A 127 2.17 -0.84 -13.27
CA LEU A 127 1.96 -1.94 -12.31
C LEU A 127 1.45 -3.22 -12.97
N VAL A 128 1.28 -3.21 -14.30
CA VAL A 128 0.76 -4.33 -15.07
C VAL A 128 1.88 -5.04 -15.83
N ASN A 129 1.61 -6.30 -16.19
CA ASN A 129 2.43 -7.08 -17.09
C ASN A 129 1.53 -7.80 -18.09
N ALA A 130 1.34 -7.20 -19.26
CA ALA A 130 0.43 -7.74 -20.27
C ALA A 130 0.93 -9.06 -20.90
N SER A 131 2.23 -9.38 -20.82
CA SER A 131 2.77 -10.69 -21.26
C SER A 131 2.58 -11.81 -20.23
N ASP A 132 2.37 -11.46 -18.96
CA ASP A 132 2.06 -12.39 -17.87
C ASP A 132 1.08 -11.70 -16.90
N PRO A 133 -0.21 -11.58 -17.29
CA PRO A 133 -1.20 -10.75 -16.61
C PRO A 133 -1.30 -11.01 -15.11
N GLU A 134 -1.34 -12.28 -14.70
CA GLU A 134 -1.47 -12.72 -13.32
C GLU A 134 -0.28 -12.28 -12.44
N SER A 135 0.90 -12.03 -13.02
CA SER A 135 2.07 -11.50 -12.31
C SER A 135 1.99 -10.00 -11.99
N SER A 136 1.01 -9.29 -12.56
CA SER A 136 0.84 -7.85 -12.39
C SER A 136 0.78 -7.46 -10.92
N ARG A 137 1.55 -6.43 -10.52
CA ARG A 137 1.54 -5.92 -9.14
C ARG A 137 0.20 -5.33 -8.74
N LEU A 138 -0.53 -4.77 -9.71
CA LEU A 138 -1.90 -4.30 -9.53
C LEU A 138 -2.85 -5.43 -9.06
N LEU A 139 -2.60 -6.68 -9.50
CA LEU A 139 -3.38 -7.86 -9.13
C LEU A 139 -2.83 -8.58 -7.89
N THR A 140 -1.50 -8.73 -7.80
CA THR A 140 -0.90 -9.53 -6.72
C THR A 140 -0.88 -8.81 -5.39
N LYS A 141 -0.79 -7.47 -5.33
CA LYS A 141 -0.75 -6.74 -4.05
C LYS A 141 -2.07 -6.81 -3.26
N PRO A 142 -3.24 -6.65 -3.87
CA PRO A 142 -4.51 -6.77 -3.14
C PRO A 142 -4.96 -8.22 -2.95
N LEU A 143 -4.38 -9.19 -3.65
CA LEU A 143 -4.74 -10.62 -3.51
C LEU A 143 -4.18 -11.23 -2.22
N ALA A 144 -4.91 -12.15 -1.62
CA ALA A 144 -4.46 -12.89 -0.44
C ALA A 144 -3.22 -13.75 -0.73
N THR A 145 -2.26 -13.76 0.20
CA THR A 145 -1.04 -14.57 0.07
C THR A 145 -1.33 -16.06 -0.12
N ALA A 146 -2.40 -16.58 0.49
CA ALA A 146 -2.82 -17.97 0.34
C ALA A 146 -3.29 -18.30 -1.09
N ALA A 147 -3.73 -17.29 -1.85
CA ALA A 147 -4.12 -17.40 -3.25
C ALA A 147 -2.99 -16.99 -4.22
N GLY A 148 -1.75 -16.85 -3.74
CA GLY A 148 -0.59 -16.44 -4.56
C GLY A 148 -0.34 -14.93 -4.58
N GLY A 149 -1.07 -14.15 -3.78
CA GLY A 149 -0.83 -12.72 -3.63
C GLY A 149 0.47 -12.37 -2.89
N ALA A 150 0.85 -11.10 -2.96
CA ALA A 150 2.03 -10.55 -2.33
C ALA A 150 1.65 -9.69 -1.13
N ARG A 151 2.46 -9.73 -0.07
CA ARG A 151 2.22 -8.93 1.13
C ARG A 151 2.00 -7.44 0.79
N HIS A 152 0.92 -6.89 1.33
CA HIS A 152 0.51 -5.50 1.19
C HIS A 152 0.12 -4.90 2.55
N THR A 153 0.60 -3.69 2.82
CA THR A 153 0.35 -3.01 4.10
C THR A 153 -1.12 -2.64 4.29
N GLY A 154 -1.85 -2.37 3.21
CA GLY A 154 -3.28 -2.07 3.25
C GLY A 154 -4.18 -3.28 3.53
N GLY A 155 -3.59 -4.49 3.61
CA GLY A 155 -4.34 -5.74 3.69
C GLY A 155 -4.64 -6.33 2.32
N ASN A 156 -5.39 -7.44 2.31
CA ASN A 156 -5.81 -8.12 1.09
C ASN A 156 -7.27 -7.74 0.81
N HIS A 157 -7.58 -7.32 -0.41
CA HIS A 157 -8.93 -7.00 -0.86
C HIS A 157 -9.65 -8.19 -1.51
N TRP A 158 -8.91 -9.19 -2.00
CA TRP A 158 -9.45 -10.36 -2.66
C TRP A 158 -8.90 -11.63 -2.02
N ASP A 159 -9.78 -12.57 -1.66
CA ASP A 159 -9.38 -13.83 -1.03
C ASP A 159 -8.95 -14.89 -2.06
N SER A 160 -9.40 -14.76 -3.31
CA SER A 160 -9.06 -15.66 -4.41
C SER A 160 -8.97 -14.92 -5.74
N THR A 161 -8.39 -15.59 -6.73
CA THR A 161 -8.38 -15.10 -8.11
C THR A 161 -9.76 -15.17 -8.77
N GLU A 162 -10.77 -15.77 -8.15
CA GLU A 162 -12.15 -15.81 -8.66
C GLU A 162 -12.96 -14.58 -8.26
N ASP A 163 -12.38 -13.66 -7.48
CA ASP A 163 -13.04 -12.42 -7.08
C ASP A 163 -13.46 -11.60 -8.33
N PRO A 164 -14.70 -11.10 -8.39
CA PRO A 164 -15.19 -10.35 -9.55
C PRO A 164 -14.35 -9.12 -9.89
N GLU A 165 -13.82 -8.40 -8.89
CA GLU A 165 -12.98 -7.23 -9.14
C GLU A 165 -11.60 -7.62 -9.65
N TYR A 166 -11.04 -8.71 -9.12
CA TYR A 166 -9.80 -9.28 -9.64
C TYR A 166 -9.96 -9.65 -11.13
N GLN A 167 -11.06 -10.30 -11.50
CA GLN A 167 -11.34 -10.68 -12.89
C GLN A 167 -11.49 -9.47 -13.82
N VAL A 168 -12.18 -8.41 -13.39
CA VAL A 168 -12.31 -7.17 -14.18
C VAL A 168 -10.94 -6.55 -14.50
N ILE A 169 -10.05 -6.48 -13.50
CA ILE A 169 -8.70 -5.94 -13.71
C ILE A 169 -7.87 -6.89 -14.57
N LEU A 170 -7.97 -8.21 -14.35
CA LEU A 170 -7.24 -9.21 -15.13
C LEU A 170 -7.63 -9.19 -16.60
N ASP A 171 -8.92 -9.10 -16.91
CA ASP A 171 -9.42 -9.01 -18.28
C ASP A 171 -8.96 -7.73 -18.97
N TRP A 172 -8.95 -6.61 -18.24
CA TRP A 172 -8.36 -5.37 -18.75
C TRP A 172 -6.87 -5.53 -19.06
N VAL A 173 -6.06 -6.12 -18.17
CA VAL A 173 -4.63 -6.35 -18.41
C VAL A 173 -4.40 -7.25 -19.61
N ARG A 174 -5.19 -8.33 -19.76
CA ARG A 174 -5.13 -9.24 -20.92
C ARG A 174 -5.44 -8.55 -22.25
N ALA A 175 -6.26 -7.51 -22.23
CA ALA A 175 -6.63 -6.74 -23.42
C ALA A 175 -5.60 -5.66 -23.81
N LEU A 176 -4.62 -5.37 -22.94
CA LEU A 176 -3.58 -4.38 -23.20
C LEU A 176 -2.57 -4.89 -24.26
N PRO A 177 -2.08 -4.01 -25.16
CA PRO A 177 -0.99 -4.37 -26.07
C PRO A 177 0.28 -4.81 -25.33
N ALA A 178 0.62 -6.10 -25.41
CA ALA A 178 1.78 -6.66 -24.70
C ALA A 178 3.11 -5.97 -25.04
N ALA A 179 3.28 -5.52 -26.29
CA ALA A 179 4.48 -4.80 -26.72
C ALA A 179 4.69 -3.45 -25.98
N GLU A 180 3.62 -2.86 -25.46
CA GLU A 180 3.63 -1.56 -24.78
C GLU A 180 3.56 -1.70 -23.25
N PHE A 181 2.80 -2.70 -22.77
CA PHE A 181 2.46 -2.87 -21.34
C PHE A 181 3.12 -4.08 -20.69
N THR A 182 4.31 -4.46 -21.18
CA THR A 182 5.18 -5.45 -20.53
C THR A 182 6.36 -4.73 -19.89
N PRO A 183 6.68 -4.97 -18.61
CA PRO A 183 7.86 -4.41 -17.98
C PRO A 183 9.12 -4.71 -18.79
N ALA A 184 9.91 -3.67 -19.07
CA ALA A 184 11.18 -3.83 -19.75
C ALA A 184 12.22 -4.42 -18.79
N GLU A 185 12.76 -5.60 -19.14
CA GLU A 185 13.77 -6.38 -18.40
C GLU A 185 13.38 -6.83 -16.97
N PRO A 186 13.96 -7.93 -16.45
CA PRO A 186 13.60 -8.42 -15.12
C PRO A 186 13.84 -7.35 -14.05
N GLU A 187 12.90 -7.23 -13.11
CA GLU A 187 13.01 -6.29 -12.00
C GLU A 187 14.37 -6.48 -11.32
N VAL A 188 15.19 -5.43 -11.32
CA VAL A 188 16.50 -5.40 -10.67
C VAL A 188 16.32 -5.94 -9.25
N ALA A 189 17.02 -7.00 -8.88
CA ALA A 189 16.98 -7.54 -7.53
C ALA A 189 18.18 -7.01 -6.75
N VAL A 190 17.95 -6.50 -5.54
CA VAL A 190 19.04 -6.26 -4.60
C VAL A 190 19.66 -7.58 -4.17
N ASP A 191 20.99 -7.67 -4.17
CA ASP A 191 21.69 -8.92 -3.90
C ASP A 191 21.79 -9.23 -2.39
N PHE A 192 21.37 -10.44 -2.01
CA PHE A 192 21.40 -10.89 -0.62
C PHE A 192 22.82 -11.14 -0.12
N GLU A 193 23.71 -11.65 -0.96
CA GLU A 193 25.08 -11.96 -0.51
C GLU A 193 25.86 -10.67 -0.23
N TYR A 194 25.67 -9.63 -1.04
CA TYR A 194 26.21 -8.29 -0.78
C TYR A 194 25.60 -7.64 0.45
N TYR A 195 24.30 -7.83 0.68
CA TYR A 195 23.67 -7.41 1.95
C TYR A 195 24.38 -8.04 3.15
N ARG A 196 24.57 -9.36 3.11
CA ARG A 196 25.13 -10.12 4.23
C ARG A 196 26.61 -9.82 4.46
N SER A 197 27.38 -9.69 3.37
CA SER A 197 28.83 -9.54 3.42
C SER A 197 29.26 -8.09 3.64
N CYS A 198 28.50 -7.12 3.14
CA CYS A 198 28.96 -5.72 3.07
C CYS A 198 28.00 -4.74 3.76
N VAL A 199 26.71 -4.78 3.44
CA VAL A 199 25.76 -3.78 3.97
C VAL A 199 25.51 -3.98 5.46
N HIS A 200 25.22 -5.21 5.89
CA HIS A 200 24.93 -5.47 7.29
C HIS A 200 26.12 -5.21 8.22
N PRO A 201 27.31 -5.80 8.00
CA PRO A 201 28.43 -5.62 8.91
C PRO A 201 29.02 -4.21 8.87
N ASN A 202 29.11 -3.57 7.69
CA ASN A 202 29.84 -2.30 7.56
C ASN A 202 28.94 -1.05 7.60
N VAL A 203 27.66 -1.17 7.27
CA VAL A 203 26.73 -0.02 7.29
C VAL A 203 25.75 -0.10 8.43
N LEU A 204 25.00 -1.21 8.53
CA LEU A 204 23.92 -1.30 9.50
C LEU A 204 24.44 -1.45 10.94
N SER A 205 25.55 -2.14 11.10
CA SER A 205 26.15 -2.45 12.41
C SER A 205 27.20 -1.45 12.87
N VAL A 206 27.63 -0.54 11.99
CA VAL A 206 28.65 0.48 12.30
C VAL A 206 28.03 1.87 12.25
N GLY A 207 28.39 2.68 13.24
CA GLY A 207 28.11 4.11 13.26
C GLY A 207 29.06 4.86 12.34
N ASN A 208 28.58 5.83 11.58
CA ASN A 208 29.42 6.67 10.73
C ASN A 208 29.57 8.07 11.35
N TYR A 209 30.74 8.69 11.24
CA TYR A 209 31.03 10.04 11.75
C TYR A 209 30.60 10.29 13.22
N GLY A 210 30.79 9.30 14.11
CA GLY A 210 30.41 9.39 15.53
C GLY A 210 28.90 9.23 15.81
N GLN A 211 28.11 8.87 14.80
CA GLN A 211 26.68 8.63 14.91
C GLN A 211 26.38 7.19 15.31
N LEU A 212 25.15 6.93 15.75
CA LEU A 212 24.68 5.58 16.10
C LEU A 212 24.54 4.70 14.84
N ALA A 213 24.90 3.42 14.96
CA ALA A 213 24.61 2.40 13.95
C ALA A 213 23.10 2.21 13.75
N CYS A 214 22.66 1.74 12.58
CA CYS A 214 21.24 1.46 12.33
C CYS A 214 20.68 0.41 13.30
N THR A 215 21.48 -0.62 13.63
CA THR A 215 21.13 -1.65 14.62
C THR A 215 20.78 -1.03 15.98
N SER A 216 21.30 0.14 16.34
CA SER A 216 20.99 0.87 17.58
C SER A 216 19.49 0.99 17.83
N CYS A 217 18.73 1.36 16.79
CA CYS A 217 17.30 1.62 16.86
C CYS A 217 16.45 0.63 16.06
N HIS A 218 17.02 -0.02 15.03
CA HIS A 218 16.27 -0.84 14.06
C HIS A 218 16.51 -2.35 14.22
N ALA A 219 16.98 -2.81 15.38
CA ALA A 219 17.20 -4.24 15.63
C ALA A 219 15.92 -5.09 15.82
N GLY A 220 14.78 -4.45 16.09
CA GLY A 220 13.51 -5.13 16.32
C GLY A 220 12.34 -4.17 16.40
N GLY A 221 11.17 -4.68 16.75
CA GLY A 221 9.92 -3.91 16.82
C GLY A 221 9.36 -3.53 15.46
N SER A 222 8.41 -2.59 15.44
CA SER A 222 7.69 -2.16 14.23
C SER A 222 8.58 -1.48 13.18
N ALA A 223 9.74 -0.96 13.59
CA ALA A 223 10.76 -0.38 12.71
C ALA A 223 11.96 -1.32 12.48
N GLY A 224 11.86 -2.60 12.85
CA GLY A 224 12.97 -3.55 12.79
C GLY A 224 13.32 -3.99 11.38
N PHE A 225 14.57 -3.76 10.97
CA PHE A 225 15.16 -4.27 9.72
C PHE A 225 16.66 -4.58 9.80
N ALA A 226 17.33 -4.22 10.90
CA ALA A 226 18.77 -4.35 11.10
C ALA A 226 19.05 -5.21 12.35
N PRO A 227 18.82 -6.54 12.30
CA PRO A 227 18.95 -7.41 13.46
C PRO A 227 20.37 -7.39 14.03
N ARG A 228 20.48 -7.59 15.34
CA ARG A 228 21.76 -7.77 16.04
C ARG A 228 22.07 -9.24 16.25
N SER A 229 23.35 -9.56 16.20
CA SER A 229 23.87 -10.82 16.72
C SER A 229 23.74 -10.81 18.25
N ALA A 230 23.29 -11.92 18.84
CA ALA A 230 23.06 -12.03 20.28
C ALA A 230 24.37 -12.25 21.06
N ASP A 231 25.39 -12.78 20.41
CA ASP A 231 26.65 -13.25 21.01
C ASP A 231 27.89 -12.60 20.39
N GLY A 232 27.70 -11.65 19.47
CA GLY A 232 28.79 -10.98 18.76
C GLY A 232 29.43 -11.82 17.65
N ALA A 233 28.96 -13.05 17.40
CA ALA A 233 29.51 -13.97 16.41
C ALA A 233 29.01 -13.71 14.97
N GLY A 234 28.48 -12.50 14.70
CA GLY A 234 27.79 -12.18 13.44
C GLY A 234 26.38 -12.77 13.39
N LEU A 235 25.65 -12.49 12.30
CA LEU A 235 24.33 -13.07 12.09
C LEU A 235 24.43 -14.47 11.49
N THR A 236 23.56 -15.37 11.95
CA THR A 236 23.25 -16.58 11.19
C THR A 236 22.63 -16.23 9.84
N VAL A 237 22.72 -17.13 8.85
CA VAL A 237 22.09 -16.94 7.53
C VAL A 237 20.58 -16.71 7.66
N ALA A 238 19.91 -17.40 8.58
CA ALA A 238 18.47 -17.24 8.82
C ALA A 238 18.13 -15.84 9.35
N GLN A 239 18.89 -15.34 10.32
CA GLN A 239 18.72 -13.96 10.84
C GLN A 239 19.00 -12.92 9.76
N ALA A 240 20.04 -13.13 8.94
CA ALA A 240 20.36 -12.24 7.83
C ALA A 240 19.22 -12.21 6.79
N ARG A 241 18.64 -13.37 6.44
CA ARG A 241 17.48 -13.43 5.52
C ARG A 241 16.28 -12.65 6.05
N GLN A 242 15.95 -12.84 7.33
CA GLN A 242 14.85 -12.12 7.95
C GLN A 242 15.07 -10.60 7.95
N GLY A 243 16.28 -10.15 8.30
CA GLY A 243 16.68 -8.75 8.24
C GLY A 243 16.60 -8.19 6.82
N PHE A 244 17.08 -8.96 5.84
CA PHE A 244 17.06 -8.58 4.43
C PHE A 244 15.63 -8.41 3.91
N GLU A 245 14.74 -9.36 4.16
CA GLU A 245 13.32 -9.26 3.77
C GLU A 245 12.63 -8.04 4.39
N ALA A 246 13.02 -7.66 5.61
CA ALA A 246 12.52 -6.45 6.26
C ALA A 246 13.08 -5.18 5.60
N LEU A 247 14.38 -5.15 5.30
CA LEU A 247 15.04 -4.03 4.64
C LEU A 247 14.54 -3.81 3.21
N GLN A 248 14.30 -4.88 2.45
CA GLN A 248 13.80 -4.82 1.07
C GLN A 248 12.49 -4.03 0.96
N ARG A 249 11.66 -4.00 2.01
CA ARG A 249 10.42 -3.20 2.07
C ARG A 249 10.66 -1.69 2.11
N LEU A 250 11.91 -1.27 2.35
CA LEU A 250 12.34 0.11 2.37
C LEU A 250 13.10 0.49 1.08
N ILE A 251 13.29 -0.46 0.17
CA ILE A 251 14.03 -0.30 -1.07
C ILE A 251 13.07 -0.33 -2.26
N VAL A 252 13.30 0.56 -3.20
CA VAL A 252 12.81 0.50 -4.58
C VAL A 252 13.99 0.02 -5.43
N PRO A 253 14.05 -1.27 -5.79
CA PRO A 253 15.14 -1.75 -6.63
C PRO A 253 15.20 -0.97 -7.94
N GLY A 254 16.41 -0.64 -8.39
CA GLY A 254 16.65 0.29 -9.50
C GLY A 254 16.52 1.77 -9.14
N ASP A 255 15.77 2.14 -8.09
CA ASP A 255 15.55 3.54 -7.70
C ASP A 255 16.06 3.85 -6.27
N PRO A 256 17.34 4.23 -6.13
CA PRO A 256 17.91 4.62 -4.85
C PRO A 256 17.32 5.93 -4.28
N VAL A 257 16.79 6.83 -5.11
CA VAL A 257 16.25 8.12 -4.65
C VAL A 257 14.87 7.95 -4.03
N GLY A 258 14.01 7.13 -4.61
CA GLY A 258 12.70 6.77 -4.05
C GLY A 258 12.77 5.79 -2.88
N SER A 259 13.91 5.09 -2.70
CA SER A 259 14.13 4.15 -1.61
C SER A 259 14.14 4.83 -0.23
N ARG A 260 13.17 4.51 0.63
CA ARG A 260 13.10 5.01 2.02
C ARG A 260 14.37 4.71 2.83
N PHE A 261 15.03 3.59 2.55
CA PHE A 261 16.29 3.21 3.18
C PHE A 261 17.37 4.29 3.00
N LEU A 262 17.49 4.87 1.81
CA LEU A 262 18.45 5.94 1.54
C LEU A 262 17.90 7.34 1.81
N ARG A 263 16.60 7.55 1.60
CA ARG A 263 15.97 8.87 1.74
C ARG A 263 15.76 9.31 3.18
N LYS A 264 15.40 8.41 4.11
CA LYS A 264 15.10 8.80 5.50
C LYS A 264 16.30 9.29 6.31
N PRO A 265 17.46 8.62 6.30
CA PRO A 265 18.63 9.08 7.05
C PRO A 265 19.46 10.13 6.28
N LEU A 266 19.09 10.50 5.06
CA LEU A 266 19.69 11.61 4.31
C LEU A 266 19.17 12.96 4.82
N HIS A 267 20.05 13.96 4.93
CA HIS A 267 19.67 15.32 5.32
C HIS A 267 18.68 15.95 4.31
N PRO A 268 17.68 16.75 4.75
CA PRO A 268 16.73 17.40 3.84
C PRO A 268 17.38 18.24 2.73
N ASP A 269 18.43 19.01 3.04
CA ASP A 269 19.17 19.80 2.04
C ASP A 269 19.86 18.93 0.97
N GLY A 270 20.14 17.66 1.29
CA GLY A 270 20.63 16.66 0.35
C GLY A 270 19.53 15.98 -0.47
N GLY A 271 18.27 16.38 -0.31
CA GLY A 271 17.09 15.75 -0.89
C GLY A 271 16.59 14.55 -0.09
N GLY A 272 16.87 14.51 1.21
CA GLY A 272 16.37 13.51 2.15
C GLY A 272 14.99 13.85 2.73
N ALA A 273 14.44 12.96 3.56
CA ALA A 273 13.14 13.18 4.20
C ALA A 273 13.23 14.14 5.40
N TYR A 274 12.23 15.01 5.55
CA TYR A 274 12.08 15.84 6.75
C TYR A 274 11.94 15.00 8.03
N ALA A 275 11.16 13.91 7.97
CA ALA A 275 10.89 13.04 9.11
C ALA A 275 11.76 11.77 9.13
N HIS A 276 12.76 11.77 10.00
CA HIS A 276 13.39 10.58 10.57
C HIS A 276 13.72 10.91 12.03
N ASN A 277 13.07 10.21 12.96
CA ASN A 277 13.12 10.45 14.41
C ASN A 277 14.45 9.95 15.02
N GLY A 278 15.57 10.15 14.31
CA GLY A 278 16.89 9.61 14.58
C GLY A 278 17.98 10.33 13.80
N VAL A 279 19.20 9.80 13.87
CA VAL A 279 20.42 10.40 13.30
C VAL A 279 20.35 10.54 11.77
N ARG A 280 20.94 11.60 11.23
CA ARG A 280 21.12 11.78 9.78
C ARG A 280 22.49 11.24 9.37
N ARG A 281 22.49 10.09 8.68
CA ARG A 281 23.71 9.37 8.29
C ARG A 281 24.52 10.12 7.23
N TRP A 282 23.85 10.76 6.27
CA TRP A 282 24.50 11.43 5.15
C TRP A 282 24.01 12.86 5.00
N GLN A 283 24.94 13.78 4.71
CA GLN A 283 24.59 15.18 4.47
C GLN A 283 24.02 15.40 3.07
N ASN A 284 24.52 14.67 2.07
CA ASN A 284 24.07 14.77 0.70
C ASN A 284 24.34 13.46 -0.05
N ARG A 285 23.85 13.38 -1.29
CA ARG A 285 23.98 12.17 -2.12
C ARG A 285 25.41 11.94 -2.62
N SER A 286 26.32 12.91 -2.55
CA SER A 286 27.72 12.70 -2.93
C SER A 286 28.55 11.98 -1.87
N ASP A 287 27.96 11.67 -0.70
CA ASP A 287 28.62 10.83 0.29
C ASP A 287 29.00 9.45 -0.32
N PRO A 288 30.26 8.99 -0.19
CA PRO A 288 30.71 7.74 -0.79
C PRO A 288 29.94 6.51 -0.33
N GLU A 289 29.52 6.45 0.95
CA GLU A 289 28.74 5.35 1.48
C GLU A 289 27.33 5.36 0.87
N TRP A 290 26.73 6.54 0.73
CA TRP A 290 25.44 6.71 0.03
C TRP A 290 25.53 6.21 -1.41
N GLN A 291 26.55 6.60 -2.17
CA GLN A 291 26.74 6.20 -3.56
C GLN A 291 26.95 4.69 -3.71
N THR A 292 27.69 4.08 -2.79
CA THR A 292 27.92 2.63 -2.78
C THR A 292 26.60 1.88 -2.57
N LEU A 293 25.78 2.31 -1.61
CA LEU A 293 24.46 1.70 -1.40
C LEU A 293 23.51 1.97 -2.57
N ALA A 294 23.61 3.13 -3.20
CA ALA A 294 22.81 3.45 -4.38
C ALA A 294 23.16 2.53 -5.56
N ALA A 295 24.45 2.22 -5.76
CA ALA A 295 24.91 1.26 -6.76
C ALA A 295 24.40 -0.16 -6.48
N TRP A 296 24.44 -0.60 -5.22
CA TRP A 296 23.83 -1.86 -4.80
C TRP A 296 22.32 -1.91 -5.05
N ILE A 297 21.58 -0.83 -4.77
CA ILE A 297 20.13 -0.74 -5.06
C ILE A 297 19.84 -0.78 -6.57
N ARG A 298 20.75 -0.26 -7.40
CA ARG A 298 20.69 -0.37 -8.87
C ARG A 298 21.12 -1.74 -9.40
N GLY A 299 21.53 -2.66 -8.53
CA GLY A 299 22.00 -4.00 -8.93
C GLY A 299 23.42 -4.03 -9.49
N GLU A 300 24.17 -2.94 -9.37
CA GLU A 300 25.54 -2.80 -9.91
C GLU A 300 26.58 -3.52 -9.04
N LEU A 301 26.25 -3.78 -7.76
CA LEU A 301 27.12 -4.43 -6.79
C LEU A 301 26.46 -5.73 -6.30
N THR A 302 27.20 -6.84 -6.34
CA THR A 302 26.72 -8.17 -5.98
C THR A 302 27.84 -9.02 -5.37
N GLY A 303 27.50 -10.13 -4.71
CA GLY A 303 28.46 -11.06 -4.15
C GLY A 303 29.10 -10.58 -2.85
N SER A 304 30.24 -11.17 -2.49
CA SER A 304 30.87 -10.95 -1.18
C SER A 304 32.00 -9.90 -1.20
N GLU A 305 32.31 -9.32 -2.35
CA GLU A 305 33.38 -8.32 -2.48
C GLU A 305 32.87 -6.94 -2.11
N CYS A 306 33.34 -6.42 -0.98
CA CYS A 306 32.89 -5.13 -0.47
C CYS A 306 33.66 -3.97 -1.11
N SER A 307 32.94 -2.88 -1.38
CA SER A 307 33.54 -1.61 -1.79
C SER A 307 34.58 -1.15 -0.75
N PRO A 308 35.74 -0.62 -1.18
CA PRO A 308 36.79 -0.13 -0.27
C PRO A 308 36.39 1.12 0.53
N ILE A 309 35.18 1.64 0.27
CA ILE A 309 34.59 2.78 0.98
C ILE A 309 34.06 2.40 2.37
N TYR A 310 33.82 1.11 2.61
CA TYR A 310 33.34 0.58 3.89
C TYR A 310 34.46 0.40 4.93
#